data_AF-A0A963MCR7-F1
#
_entry.id   AF-A0A963MCR7-F1
#
_cell.length_a   1.000
_cell.length_b   1.000
_cell.length_c   1.000
_cell.angle_alpha   90.00
_cell.angle_beta   90.00
_cell.angle_gamma   90.00
#
_symmetry.space_group_name_H-M   'P 1'
#
loop_
_entity.id
_entity.type
_entity.pdbx_description
1 polymer ?
#
loop_
_entity_poly.entity_id
_entity_poly.type
_entity_poly.pdbx_seq_one_letter_code
_entity_poly.pdbx_strand_id
1 'polypeptide(L)' 'MTPDLMEAGAQRYDKAHAATETGMTESGGRSAGYGRVARAGEVDTTHGRILYLENVNVSFDGFKAINGLNLDIAP' A
#
# COMPACT_ATOMS: atom_id res chain seq x y z
N MET A 1 32.39 31.37 27.25
CA MET A 1 31.39 31.63 26.18
C MET A 1 31.47 33.10 25.85
N THR A 2 31.93 33.45 24.65
CA THR A 2 31.90 34.85 24.18
C THR A 2 30.48 35.23 23.75
N PRO A 3 30.10 36.53 23.84
CA PRO A 3 28.78 37.01 23.42
C PRO A 3 28.40 36.55 22.00
N ASP A 4 29.36 36.55 21.09
CA ASP A 4 29.17 36.17 19.68
C ASP A 4 28.71 34.71 19.51
N LEU A 5 29.15 33.80 20.39
CA LEU A 5 28.75 32.38 20.33
C LEU A 5 27.29 32.19 20.78
N MET A 6 26.81 33.01 21.72
CA MET A 6 25.43 32.98 22.18
C MET A 6 24.49 33.51 21.09
N GLU A 7 24.88 34.60 20.43
CA GLU A 7 24.10 35.20 19.36
C GLU A 7 24.02 34.28 18.12
N ALA A 8 25.13 33.66 17.74
CA ALA A 8 25.15 32.65 16.68
C ALA A 8 24.28 31.42 17.02
N GLY A 9 24.20 31.05 18.29
CA GLY A 9 23.30 29.99 18.77
C GLY A 9 21.83 30.35 18.63
N ALA A 10 21.45 31.55 19.06
CA ALA A 10 20.08 32.06 18.95
C ALA A 10 19.62 32.14 17.49
N GLN A 11 20.45 32.66 16.59
CA GLN A 11 20.14 32.73 15.16
C GLN A 11 19.91 31.36 14.50
N ARG A 12 20.65 30.33 14.94
CA ARG A 12 20.47 28.95 14.44
C ARG A 12 19.17 28.34 14.95
N TYR A 13 18.84 28.59 16.21
CA TYR A 13 17.59 28.16 16.81
C TYR A 13 16.40 28.78 16.08
N ASP A 14 16.41 30.10 15.88
CA ASP A 14 15.32 30.81 15.19
C ASP A 14 15.14 30.33 13.73
N LYS A 15 16.24 30.10 13.00
CA LYS A 15 16.19 29.54 11.64
C LYS A 15 15.62 28.12 11.61
N ALA A 16 16.00 27.26 12.55
CA ALA A 16 15.48 25.90 12.62
C ALA A 16 13.99 25.88 13.01
N HIS A 17 13.59 26.74 13.94
CA HIS A 17 12.20 26.89 14.33
C HIS A 17 11.33 27.45 13.20
N ALA A 18 11.79 28.48 12.49
CA ALA A 18 11.10 29.01 11.31
C ALA A 18 11.00 27.99 10.16
N ALA A 19 12.02 27.13 9.99
CA ALA A 19 11.99 26.03 9.00
C ALA A 19 11.06 24.87 9.41
N THR A 20 10.73 24.74 10.69
CA THR A 20 9.78 23.73 11.18
C THR A 20 8.33 24.17 10.97
N GLU A 21 8.04 25.48 11.03
CA GLU A 21 6.71 26.04 10.79
C GLU A 21 6.25 25.95 9.32
N THR A 22 7.17 25.89 8.36
CA THR A 22 6.82 25.80 6.93
C THR A 22 6.43 24.40 6.47
N GLY A 23 6.49 23.38 7.33
CA GLY A 23 5.96 22.02 7.06
C GLY A 23 6.55 21.30 5.83
N MET A 24 7.59 21.85 5.20
CA MET A 24 8.20 21.35 3.97
C MET A 24 9.48 20.56 4.26
N THR A 25 9.43 19.61 5.20
CA THR A 25 10.46 18.58 5.27
C THR A 25 10.01 17.41 4.38
N GLU A 26 10.77 17.12 3.33
CA GLU A 26 10.49 16.07 2.32
C GLU A 26 10.58 14.63 2.87
N SER A 27 10.28 14.42 4.15
CA SER A 27 10.23 13.09 4.77
C SER A 27 8.83 12.85 5.31
N GLY A 28 7.89 12.52 4.41
CA GLY A 28 6.52 12.18 4.81
C GLY A 28 5.46 12.29 3.72
N GLY A 29 5.76 12.84 2.54
CA GLY A 29 4.82 12.99 1.41
C GLY A 29 4.39 11.68 0.73
N ARG A 30 4.66 10.54 1.34
CA ARG A 30 4.11 9.26 0.90
C ARG A 30 2.82 9.11 1.68
N SER A 31 1.67 9.31 1.02
CA SER A 31 0.50 8.54 1.43
C SER A 31 0.97 7.10 1.53
N ALA A 32 1.18 6.61 2.75
CA ALA A 32 1.47 5.21 2.96
C ALA A 32 0.36 4.48 2.22
N GLY A 33 0.70 3.63 1.25
CA GLY A 33 -0.30 2.83 0.55
C GLY A 33 -0.95 1.94 1.61
N TYR A 34 -2.02 2.44 2.21
CA TYR A 34 -2.64 1.79 3.34
C TYR A 34 -3.20 0.48 2.81
N GLY A 35 -2.69 -0.63 3.34
CA GLY A 35 -3.29 -1.94 3.12
C GLY A 35 -4.79 -1.82 3.37
N ARG A 36 -5.58 -2.44 2.50
CA ARG A 36 -7.03 -2.42 2.62
C ARG A 36 -7.47 -3.45 3.66
N VAL A 37 -8.46 -3.08 4.48
CA VAL A 37 -9.05 -4.02 5.44
C VAL A 37 -9.71 -5.16 4.67
N ALA A 38 -9.23 -6.38 4.88
CA ALA A 38 -9.87 -7.57 4.35
C ALA A 38 -11.23 -7.77 5.05
N ARG A 39 -12.28 -7.99 4.27
CA ARG A 39 -13.60 -8.35 4.80
C ARG A 39 -13.66 -9.87 4.91
N ALA A 40 -14.00 -10.37 6.09
CA ALA A 40 -14.10 -11.80 6.33
C ALA A 40 -15.16 -12.41 5.39
N GLY A 41 -14.79 -13.50 4.71
CA GLY A 41 -15.67 -14.21 3.78
C GLY A 41 -15.75 -13.62 2.36
N GLU A 42 -15.14 -12.46 2.11
CA GLU A 42 -15.05 -11.88 0.77
C GLU A 42 -13.67 -12.13 0.15
N VAL A 43 -13.67 -12.43 -1.15
CA VAL A 43 -12.44 -12.58 -1.93
C VAL A 43 -12.00 -11.20 -2.43
N ASP A 44 -10.75 -10.84 -2.20
CA ASP A 44 -10.15 -9.59 -2.68
C ASP A 44 -9.56 -9.75 -4.09
N THR A 45 -10.17 -9.09 -5.07
CA THR A 45 -9.72 -9.03 -6.47
C THR A 45 -9.14 -7.67 -6.88
N THR A 46 -8.95 -6.73 -5.94
CA THR A 46 -8.51 -5.36 -6.30
C THR A 46 -7.09 -5.27 -6.86
N HIS A 47 -6.28 -6.30 -6.63
CA HIS A 47 -4.93 -6.42 -7.19
C HIS A 47 -4.92 -6.96 -8.63
N GLY A 48 -6.10 -7.15 -9.23
CA GLY A 48 -6.27 -7.68 -10.57
C GLY A 48 -6.78 -9.12 -10.57
N ARG A 49 -6.65 -9.79 -11.71
CA ARG A 49 -7.09 -11.18 -11.89
C ARG A 49 -6.32 -12.12 -10.96
N ILE A 50 -7.06 -12.93 -10.21
CA ILE A 50 -6.48 -13.86 -9.23
C ILE A 50 -6.63 -15.33 -9.61
N LEU A 51 -7.51 -15.66 -10.56
CA LEU A 51 -7.64 -17.03 -11.07
C LEU A 51 -8.09 -17.02 -12.52
N TYR A 52 -7.44 -17.84 -13.33
CA TYR A 52 -7.87 -18.17 -14.68
C TYR A 52 -7.86 -19.69 -14.84
N LEU A 53 -9.01 -20.26 -15.19
CA LEU A 53 -9.20 -21.66 -15.51
C LEU A 53 -9.70 -21.76 -16.94
N GLU A 54 -9.16 -22.71 -17.69
CA GLU A 54 -9.58 -22.99 -19.04
C GLU A 54 -9.68 -24.50 -19.24
N ASN A 55 -10.79 -24.91 -19.86
CA ASN A 55 -11.11 -26.27 -20.23
C ASN A 55 -10.87 -27.28 -19.09
N VAL A 56 -11.23 -26.89 -17.86
CA VAL A 56 -11.06 -27.76 -16.69
C VAL A 56 -12.09 -28.87 -16.73
N ASN A 57 -11.63 -30.11 -16.51
CA ASN A 57 -12.47 -31.30 -16.47
C ASN A 57 -12.20 -32.03 -15.14
N VAL A 58 -13.27 -32.50 -14.49
CA VAL A 58 -13.20 -33.34 -13.30
C VAL A 58 -14.06 -34.55 -13.56
N SER A 59 -13.50 -35.74 -13.37
CA SER A 59 -14.23 -37.00 -13.55
C SER A 59 -14.30 -37.76 -12.23
N PHE A 60 -15.43 -38.38 -11.98
CA PHE A 60 -15.68 -39.25 -10.84
C PHE A 60 -16.53 -40.43 -11.31
N ASP A 61 -16.17 -41.65 -10.91
CA ASP A 61 -16.92 -42.88 -11.20
C ASP A 61 -17.40 -43.02 -12.67
N GLY A 62 -16.48 -42.77 -13.61
CA GLY A 62 -16.76 -42.93 -15.04
C GLY A 62 -17.58 -41.80 -15.69
N PHE A 63 -18.07 -40.83 -14.92
CA PHE A 63 -18.73 -39.62 -15.45
C PHE A 63 -17.89 -38.36 -15.21
N LYS A 64 -18.11 -37.34 -16.04
CA LYS A 64 -17.51 -36.02 -15.84
C LYS A 64 -18.38 -35.20 -14.90
N ALA A 65 -17.88 -34.92 -13.69
CA ALA A 65 -18.47 -33.99 -12.74
C ALA A 65 -18.27 -32.53 -13.17
N ILE A 66 -17.14 -32.21 -13.80
CA ILE A 66 -16.90 -30.93 -14.49
C ILE A 66 -16.45 -31.25 -15.92
N ASN A 67 -17.02 -30.59 -16.92
CA ASN A 67 -16.72 -30.84 -18.33
C ASN A 67 -16.48 -29.52 -19.08
N GLY A 68 -15.22 -29.11 -19.19
CA GLY A 68 -14.82 -27.91 -19.94
C GLY A 68 -15.11 -26.59 -19.22
N LEU A 69 -14.86 -26.51 -17.91
CA LEU A 69 -15.03 -25.27 -17.14
C LEU A 69 -13.97 -24.23 -17.55
N ASN A 70 -14.47 -23.08 -18.01
CA ASN A 70 -13.71 -21.84 -18.16
C ASN A 70 -14.16 -20.88 -17.06
N LEU A 71 -13.23 -20.37 -16.25
CA LEU A 71 -13.53 -19.47 -15.13
C LEU A 71 -12.47 -18.37 -15.04
N ASP A 72 -12.91 -17.13 -14.90
CA ASP A 72 -12.06 -15.97 -14.66
C ASP A 72 -12.51 -15.28 -13.37
N ILE A 73 -11.61 -15.10 -12.42
CA ILE A 73 -11.85 -14.31 -11.21
C ILE A 73 -11.00 -13.05 -11.28
N ALA A 74 -11.65 -11.94 -11.61
CA ALA A 74 -11.10 -10.60 -11.81
C ALA A 74 -11.96 -9.55 -11.06
N PRO A 75 -11.47 -8.30 -10.86
CA PRO A 75 -12.28 -7.21 -10.32
C PRO A 75 -13.45 -6.82 -11.23
#